data_AF-A0AAF0PWS7-F1
#
_entry.id   AF-A0AAF0PWS7-F1
#
_cell.length_a   1.000
_cell.length_b   1.000
_cell.length_c   1.000
_cell.angle_alpha   90.00
_cell.angle_beta   90.00
_cell.angle_gamma   90.00
#
_symmetry.space_group_name_H-M   'P 1'
#
loop_
_entity.id
_entity.type
_entity.pdbx_description
1 polymer ?
#
loop_
_entity_poly.entity_id
_entity_poly.type
_entity_poly.pdbx_seq_one_letter_code
_entity_poly.pdbx_strand_id
1 'polypeptide(L)'
;MENTQIQGEIPPTFFSLFQLQTVNLRGNKINGTLNIASNYSSQLKLIDLQNNSIDSYTFSTCSFGRLMHNPVCYEEGSEDYCGISQTNFGYSTPQDNCLKTQCSSDQIFSPTCKCAYPYTGDLFFRAPSFSDLTNTSIYESLQKSMLSSFSQNQVPVDSVSLSNPKKNSEYYLVLHLQVFPFGQDHFNRTGIATIGFALSNQTYKPPPNFGPFFF
;
A
#
# COMPACT_ATOMS: atom_id res chain seq x y z
N MET A 1 -5.41 13.87 5.39
CA MET A 1 -6.53 14.76 5.72
C MET A 1 -6.97 15.42 4.43
N GLU A 2 -7.70 14.68 3.60
CA GLU A 2 -8.15 15.18 2.29
C GLU A 2 -9.54 15.78 2.44
N ASN A 3 -9.84 16.83 1.68
CA ASN A 3 -11.19 17.43 1.63
C ASN A 3 -11.73 17.92 2.99
N THR A 4 -10.85 18.41 3.86
CA THR A 4 -11.19 18.83 5.22
C THR A 4 -11.26 20.35 5.42
N GLN A 5 -11.15 21.15 4.35
CA GLN A 5 -11.17 22.62 4.40
C GLN A 5 -10.05 23.25 5.24
N ILE A 6 -8.94 22.54 5.47
CA ILE A 6 -7.78 23.08 6.20
C ILE A 6 -7.20 24.25 5.42
N GLN A 7 -6.80 25.31 6.13
CA GLN A 7 -6.29 26.55 5.53
C GLN A 7 -5.01 27.01 6.21
N GLY A 8 -4.31 27.93 5.55
CA GLY A 8 -3.04 28.50 6.00
C GLY A 8 -1.82 27.84 5.35
N GLU A 9 -0.65 28.37 5.69
CA GLU A 9 0.63 27.88 5.18
C GLU A 9 1.12 26.66 5.96
N ILE A 10 1.86 25.77 5.31
CA ILE A 10 2.52 24.64 5.98
C ILE A 10 3.88 25.12 6.53
N PRO A 11 4.11 25.07 7.85
CA PRO A 11 5.39 25.46 8.41
C PRO A 11 6.53 24.57 7.89
N PRO A 12 7.70 25.11 7.50
CA PRO A 12 8.81 24.30 6.98
C PRO A 12 9.25 23.16 7.91
N THR A 13 9.17 23.40 9.22
CA THR A 13 9.52 22.43 10.27
C THR A 13 8.64 21.19 10.27
N PHE A 14 7.46 21.24 9.65
CA PHE A 14 6.56 20.09 9.51
C PHE A 14 7.24 18.94 8.74
N PHE A 15 8.02 19.26 7.71
CA PHE A 15 8.71 18.25 6.89
C PHE A 15 9.92 17.64 7.59
N SER A 16 10.42 18.25 8.68
CA SER A 16 11.55 17.76 9.47
C SER A 16 11.16 16.68 10.50
N LEU A 17 9.87 16.30 10.58
CA LEU A 17 9.40 15.24 11.47
C LEU A 17 10.03 13.89 11.08
N PHE A 18 10.86 13.32 11.96
CA PHE A 18 11.76 12.18 11.66
C PHE A 18 11.13 10.87 11.14
N GLN A 19 9.82 10.65 11.37
CA GLN A 19 9.08 9.48 10.87
C GLN A 19 8.09 9.83 9.76
N LEU A 20 8.11 11.07 9.27
CA LEU A 20 7.18 11.50 8.24
C LEU A 20 7.48 10.74 6.94
N GLN A 21 6.49 9.97 6.48
CA GLN A 21 6.54 9.17 5.26
C GLN A 21 5.61 9.72 4.18
N THR A 22 4.46 10.24 4.57
CA THR A 22 3.44 10.74 3.64
C THR A 22 2.75 11.96 4.20
N VAL A 23 2.63 12.99 3.36
CA VAL A 23 1.76 14.15 3.60
C VAL A 23 0.64 14.08 2.58
N ASN A 24 -0.60 13.85 3.02
CA ASN A 24 -1.77 13.92 2.15
C ASN A 24 -2.72 15.00 2.69
N LEU A 25 -2.72 16.14 1.99
CA LEU A 25 -3.53 17.32 2.26
C LEU A 25 -4.27 17.78 0.99
N ARG A 26 -4.53 16.86 0.06
CA ARG A 26 -5.26 17.15 -1.17
C ARG A 26 -6.66 17.70 -0.90
N GLY A 27 -7.13 18.60 -1.78
CA GLY A 27 -8.51 19.13 -1.73
C GLY A 27 -8.78 20.00 -0.50
N ASN A 28 -7.77 20.74 -0.02
CA ASN A 28 -7.92 21.70 1.08
C ASN A 28 -7.80 23.15 0.55
N LYS A 29 -7.59 24.10 1.46
CA LYS A 29 -7.36 25.53 1.20
C LYS A 29 -5.98 25.96 1.68
N ILE A 30 -4.99 25.04 1.63
CA ILE A 30 -3.60 25.36 1.97
C ILE A 30 -3.10 26.39 0.97
N ASN A 31 -2.44 27.43 1.46
CA ASN A 31 -2.01 28.56 0.63
C ASN A 31 -0.58 29.01 0.91
N GLY A 32 -0.15 30.06 0.21
CA GLY A 32 1.15 30.68 0.41
C GLY A 32 2.29 29.87 -0.20
N THR A 33 3.45 29.97 0.42
CA THR A 33 4.69 29.39 -0.11
C THR A 33 4.96 28.01 0.48
N LEU A 34 5.04 26.98 -0.37
CA LEU A 34 5.50 25.67 0.06
C LEU A 34 7.03 25.66 0.15
N ASN A 35 7.54 25.66 1.38
CA ASN A 35 8.96 25.66 1.67
C ASN A 35 9.39 24.32 2.28
N ILE A 36 10.07 23.52 1.47
CA ILE A 36 10.66 22.24 1.90
C ILE A 36 12.16 22.48 2.08
N ALA A 37 12.55 22.74 3.32
CA ALA A 37 13.95 22.89 3.69
C ALA A 37 14.74 21.59 3.40
N SER A 38 16.05 21.70 3.18
CA SER A 38 16.93 20.56 2.86
C SER A 38 17.03 19.48 3.96
N ASN A 39 16.46 19.73 5.14
CA ASN A 39 16.46 18.82 6.29
C ASN A 39 15.12 18.06 6.48
N TYR A 40 14.40 17.79 5.40
CA TYR A 40 13.19 16.97 5.46
C TYR A 40 13.49 15.52 5.87
N SER A 41 12.48 14.82 6.38
CA SER A 41 12.54 13.41 6.77
C SER A 41 13.12 12.52 5.67
N SER A 42 14.14 11.72 5.99
CA SER A 42 14.70 10.73 5.06
C SER A 42 13.71 9.61 4.70
N GLN A 43 12.61 9.48 5.44
CA GLN A 43 11.55 8.52 5.17
C GLN A 43 10.44 9.07 4.27
N LEU A 44 10.47 10.35 3.91
CA LEU A 44 9.41 11.00 3.15
C LEU A 44 9.35 10.43 1.72
N LYS A 45 8.20 9.89 1.33
CA LYS A 45 7.96 9.24 0.03
C LYS A 45 6.90 9.91 -0.81
N LEU A 46 6.02 10.70 -0.21
CA LEU A 46 4.90 11.32 -0.92
C LEU A 46 4.48 12.62 -0.22
N ILE A 47 4.34 13.68 -0.99
CA ILE A 47 3.62 14.90 -0.62
C ILE A 47 2.52 15.12 -1.65
N ASP A 48 1.28 14.90 -1.24
CA ASP A 48 0.10 15.14 -2.06
C ASP A 48 -0.64 16.38 -1.57
N LEU A 49 -0.51 17.47 -2.34
CA LEU A 49 -1.11 18.78 -2.09
C LEU A 49 -1.97 19.23 -3.28
N GLN A 50 -2.42 18.29 -4.11
CA GLN A 50 -3.29 18.59 -5.24
C GLN A 50 -4.55 19.34 -4.81
N ASN A 51 -5.10 20.19 -5.69
CA ASN A 51 -6.34 20.94 -5.44
C ASN A 51 -6.25 21.79 -4.15
N ASN A 52 -5.29 22.72 -4.11
CA ASN A 52 -5.10 23.69 -3.03
C ASN A 52 -4.86 25.08 -3.63
N SER A 53 -4.28 26.02 -2.86
CA SER A 53 -4.00 27.40 -3.27
C SER A 53 -2.52 27.76 -3.06
N ILE A 54 -1.59 26.82 -3.34
CA ILE A 54 -0.15 27.06 -3.24
C ILE A 54 0.31 28.02 -4.34
N ASP A 55 0.86 29.16 -3.94
CA ASP A 55 1.23 30.26 -4.84
C ASP A 55 2.66 30.13 -5.34
N SER A 56 3.58 29.68 -4.49
CA SER A 56 4.98 29.51 -4.87
C SER A 56 5.64 28.36 -4.12
N TYR A 57 6.81 27.95 -4.59
CA TYR A 57 7.57 26.83 -4.06
C TYR A 57 9.04 27.20 -3.94
N THR A 58 9.66 26.90 -2.80
CA THR A 58 11.08 27.20 -2.56
C THR A 58 11.86 25.93 -2.17
N PHE A 59 12.92 25.65 -2.95
CA PHE A 59 13.94 24.56 -2.86
C PHE A 59 13.62 23.18 -3.47
N SER A 60 14.63 22.56 -4.09
CA SER A 60 14.62 21.76 -5.34
C SER A 60 14.19 20.28 -5.34
N THR A 61 13.83 19.80 -6.54
CA THR A 61 13.69 18.40 -7.03
C THR A 61 12.92 17.44 -6.12
N CYS A 62 11.70 17.81 -5.75
CA CYS A 62 10.80 16.93 -5.03
C CYS A 62 10.14 15.95 -6.01
N SER A 63 10.83 14.86 -6.36
CA SER A 63 10.27 13.79 -7.23
C SER A 63 9.04 13.09 -6.64
N PHE A 64 8.75 13.36 -5.37
CA PHE A 64 7.62 12.83 -4.61
C PHE A 64 6.50 13.86 -4.35
N GLY A 65 6.63 15.09 -4.86
CA GLY A 65 5.63 16.15 -4.72
C GLY A 65 4.56 16.11 -5.82
N ARG A 66 3.30 16.33 -5.44
CA ARG A 66 2.15 16.44 -6.36
C ARG A 66 1.37 17.71 -6.06
N LEU A 67 1.46 18.67 -6.97
CA LEU A 67 0.86 20.00 -6.80
C LEU A 67 -0.20 20.33 -7.86
N MET A 68 -0.69 19.37 -8.64
CA MET A 68 -1.73 19.64 -9.66
C MET A 68 -2.90 20.47 -9.13
N HIS A 69 -3.43 21.36 -9.97
CA HIS A 69 -4.49 22.31 -9.61
C HIS A 69 -4.14 23.22 -8.43
N ASN A 70 -2.93 23.77 -8.42
CA ASN A 70 -2.52 24.89 -7.57
C ASN A 70 -2.09 26.07 -8.46
N PRO A 71 -2.19 27.33 -7.98
CA PRO A 71 -1.71 28.51 -8.70
C PRO A 71 -0.29 28.37 -9.28
N VAL A 72 0.64 27.79 -8.52
CA VAL A 72 2.04 27.54 -8.94
C VAL A 72 2.17 26.71 -10.23
N CYS A 73 1.17 25.91 -10.60
CA CYS A 73 1.20 25.09 -11.81
C CYS A 73 0.74 25.81 -13.08
N TYR A 74 0.29 27.06 -12.99
CA TYR A 74 -0.16 27.86 -14.13
C TYR A 74 0.84 28.93 -14.57
N GLU A 75 1.99 29.03 -13.90
CA GLU A 75 3.09 29.92 -14.31
C GLU A 75 3.94 29.30 -15.44
N GLU A 76 4.66 30.14 -16.22
CA GLU A 76 5.53 29.66 -17.30
C GLU A 76 6.68 28.80 -16.74
N GLY A 77 6.79 27.55 -17.21
CA GLY A 77 7.81 26.60 -16.74
C GLY A 77 7.30 25.48 -15.85
N SER A 78 6.03 25.07 -15.98
CA SER A 78 5.43 23.95 -15.23
C SER A 78 6.34 22.72 -15.16
N GLU A 79 6.77 22.43 -13.94
CA GLU A 79 7.68 21.35 -13.54
C GLU A 79 6.96 19.98 -13.42
N ASP A 80 7.74 18.90 -13.29
CA ASP A 80 7.26 17.51 -13.21
C ASP A 80 6.21 17.26 -12.08
N TYR A 81 6.22 18.06 -11.01
CA TYR A 81 5.29 17.94 -9.88
C TYR A 81 3.87 18.42 -10.18
N CYS A 82 3.66 19.10 -11.32
CA CYS A 82 2.34 19.49 -11.85
C CYS A 82 1.76 18.44 -12.82
N GLY A 83 2.44 17.30 -13.00
CA GLY A 83 1.99 16.19 -13.83
C GLY A 83 1.08 15.18 -13.12
N ILE A 84 0.33 14.40 -13.90
CA ILE A 84 -0.53 13.32 -13.42
C ILE A 84 0.35 12.13 -13.02
N SER A 85 0.64 11.98 -11.72
CA SER A 85 1.24 10.75 -11.19
C SER A 85 0.16 9.88 -10.56
N GLN A 86 -0.31 8.85 -11.30
CA GLN A 86 -1.06 7.75 -10.68
C GLN A 86 -0.07 6.87 -9.90
N THR A 87 -0.20 6.83 -8.58
CA THR A 87 0.53 5.84 -7.76
C THR A 87 -0.12 4.48 -7.92
N ASN A 88 0.33 3.72 -8.91
CA ASN A 88 0.25 2.27 -8.83
C ASN A 88 1.41 1.82 -7.94
N PHE A 89 1.12 1.50 -6.68
CA PHE A 89 2.12 1.00 -5.73
C PHE A 89 2.66 -0.39 -6.13
N GLY A 90 2.06 -1.04 -7.14
CA GLY A 90 2.68 -2.04 -8.02
C GLY A 90 3.18 -3.32 -7.36
N TYR A 91 3.03 -3.48 -6.04
CA TYR A 91 3.51 -4.67 -5.36
C TYR A 91 2.65 -5.87 -5.71
N SER A 92 3.34 -6.95 -6.05
CA SER A 92 2.84 -8.31 -6.04
C SER A 92 3.95 -9.18 -5.45
N THR A 93 3.57 -10.20 -4.69
CA THR A 93 4.53 -11.21 -4.25
C THR A 93 5.34 -11.72 -5.46
N PRO A 94 6.68 -11.69 -5.39
CA PRO A 94 7.52 -12.19 -6.46
C PRO A 94 7.22 -13.66 -6.77
N GLN A 95 7.14 -13.99 -8.05
CA GLN A 95 7.06 -15.37 -8.51
C GLN A 95 8.48 -15.92 -8.67
N ASP A 96 8.63 -17.22 -8.40
CA ASP A 96 9.85 -17.96 -8.70
C ASP A 96 10.12 -17.98 -10.22
N ASN A 97 11.28 -18.50 -10.64
CA ASN A 97 11.64 -18.62 -12.05
C ASN A 97 10.81 -19.70 -12.74
N CYS A 98 9.56 -19.34 -13.03
CA CYS A 98 8.58 -20.25 -13.55
C CYS A 98 8.67 -20.34 -15.07
N LEU A 99 8.66 -21.56 -15.59
CA LEU A 99 8.44 -21.77 -17.02
C LEU A 99 7.07 -21.19 -17.37
N LYS A 100 6.98 -20.38 -18.42
CA LYS A 100 5.73 -19.77 -18.90
C LYS A 100 4.80 -20.86 -19.43
N THR A 101 4.13 -21.55 -18.54
CA THR A 101 3.09 -22.53 -18.85
C THR A 101 1.76 -21.93 -18.41
N GLN A 102 0.77 -21.92 -19.31
CA GLN A 102 -0.57 -21.46 -18.94
C GLN A 102 -1.25 -22.53 -18.08
N CYS A 103 -1.89 -22.09 -17.00
CA CYS A 103 -2.78 -22.95 -16.23
C CYS A 103 -3.99 -23.37 -17.08
N SER A 104 -4.61 -24.49 -16.69
CA SER A 104 -5.90 -24.88 -17.26
C SER A 104 -6.97 -23.83 -16.97
N SER A 105 -8.09 -23.86 -17.71
CA SER A 105 -9.15 -22.86 -17.59
C SER A 105 -9.57 -22.67 -16.12
N ASP A 106 -9.60 -21.43 -15.67
CA ASP A 106 -9.95 -20.92 -14.33
C ASP A 106 -8.92 -21.12 -13.19
N GLN A 107 -7.87 -21.91 -13.40
CA GLN A 107 -6.75 -21.98 -12.45
C GLN A 107 -5.83 -20.77 -12.59
N ILE A 108 -5.19 -20.38 -11.50
CA ILE A 108 -4.21 -19.29 -11.49
C ILE A 108 -2.86 -19.73 -10.94
N PHE A 109 -1.84 -18.95 -11.28
CA PHE A 109 -0.45 -19.29 -11.06
C PHE A 109 0.03 -18.82 -9.68
N SER A 110 0.55 -19.75 -8.88
CA SER A 110 1.11 -19.45 -7.56
C SER A 110 2.50 -18.81 -7.66
N PRO A 111 2.98 -18.14 -6.59
CA PRO A 111 4.38 -17.71 -6.49
C PRO A 111 5.40 -18.83 -6.71
N THR A 112 5.04 -20.06 -6.38
CA THR A 112 5.86 -21.29 -6.45
C THR A 112 5.66 -22.09 -7.75
N CYS A 113 5.15 -21.46 -8.80
CA CYS A 113 4.96 -22.05 -10.13
C CYS A 113 3.92 -23.19 -10.24
N LYS A 114 2.88 -23.20 -9.39
CA LYS A 114 1.81 -24.21 -9.42
C LYS A 114 0.48 -23.60 -9.84
N CYS A 115 -0.27 -24.33 -10.62
CA CYS A 115 -1.63 -23.96 -10.99
C CYS A 115 -2.63 -24.50 -9.96
N ALA A 116 -3.46 -23.61 -9.41
CA ALA A 116 -4.45 -23.97 -8.39
C ALA A 116 -5.60 -22.96 -8.35
N TYR A 117 -6.62 -23.31 -7.56
CA TYR A 117 -7.73 -22.47 -7.12
C TYR A 117 -7.46 -21.98 -5.69
N PRO A 118 -6.87 -20.79 -5.51
CA PRO A 118 -6.55 -20.29 -4.18
C PRO A 118 -7.79 -19.85 -3.42
N TYR A 119 -7.65 -19.81 -2.09
CA TYR A 119 -8.57 -19.04 -1.25
C TYR A 119 -8.25 -17.56 -1.43
N THR A 120 -9.22 -16.77 -1.90
CA THR A 120 -9.01 -15.39 -2.35
C THR A 120 -9.95 -14.41 -1.68
N GLY A 121 -9.46 -13.21 -1.39
CA GLY A 121 -10.26 -12.07 -0.94
C GLY A 121 -9.39 -10.85 -0.64
N ASP A 122 -10.02 -9.75 -0.24
CA ASP A 122 -9.33 -8.51 0.11
C ASP A 122 -9.12 -8.43 1.62
N LEU A 123 -7.90 -8.10 2.03
CA LEU A 123 -7.50 -7.93 3.42
C LEU A 123 -7.42 -6.44 3.74
N PHE A 124 -8.17 -5.98 4.74
CA PHE A 124 -8.30 -4.58 5.10
C PHE A 124 -7.62 -4.30 6.43
N PHE A 125 -6.60 -3.46 6.45
CA PHE A 125 -5.91 -3.00 7.65
C PHE A 125 -6.34 -1.59 8.01
N ARG A 126 -6.88 -1.43 9.21
CA ARG A 126 -7.52 -0.18 9.66
C ARG A 126 -6.54 0.91 10.01
N ALA A 127 -5.44 0.54 10.68
CA ALA A 127 -4.48 1.50 11.20
C ALA A 127 -3.04 0.94 11.18
N PRO A 128 -2.43 0.74 10.01
CA PRO A 128 -1.00 0.48 9.93
C PRO A 128 -0.20 1.65 10.49
N SER A 129 0.92 1.38 11.16
CA SER A 129 1.84 2.39 11.68
C SER A 129 2.81 2.93 10.61
N PHE A 130 2.52 2.68 9.34
CA PHE A 130 3.31 3.10 8.18
C PHE A 130 2.36 3.62 7.10
N SER A 131 2.88 4.50 6.25
CA SER A 131 2.16 5.03 5.08
C SER A 131 2.94 4.88 3.78
N ASP A 132 4.24 4.53 3.84
CA ASP A 132 5.01 4.13 2.68
C ASP A 132 4.57 2.75 2.18
N LEU A 133 3.83 2.73 1.06
CA LEU A 133 3.37 1.51 0.42
C LEU A 133 4.38 0.92 -0.57
N THR A 134 5.52 1.59 -0.82
CA THR A 134 6.58 1.13 -1.73
C THR A 134 7.59 0.19 -1.06
N ASN A 135 7.59 0.16 0.27
CA ASN A 135 8.48 -0.71 1.05
C ASN A 135 8.05 -2.18 0.95
N THR A 136 8.68 -2.95 0.06
CA THR A 136 8.32 -4.35 -0.21
C THR A 136 8.52 -5.27 0.98
N SER A 137 9.48 -4.97 1.86
CA SER A 137 9.83 -5.80 3.02
C SER A 137 8.67 -5.95 4.01
N ILE A 138 7.75 -4.98 4.09
CA ILE A 138 6.58 -5.09 4.98
C ILE A 138 5.62 -6.18 4.52
N TYR A 139 5.44 -6.34 3.21
CA TYR A 139 4.57 -7.35 2.63
C TYR A 139 5.22 -8.73 2.67
N GLU A 140 6.54 -8.83 2.48
CA GLU A 140 7.29 -10.07 2.69
C GLU A 140 7.18 -10.57 4.14
N SER A 141 7.25 -9.65 5.11
CA SER A 141 7.06 -9.98 6.53
C SER A 141 5.64 -10.49 6.80
N LEU A 142 4.62 -9.82 6.25
CA LEU A 142 3.23 -10.25 6.34
C LEU A 142 3.02 -11.64 5.73
N GLN A 143 3.53 -11.88 4.51
CA GLN A 143 3.47 -13.15 3.80
C GLN A 143 4.07 -14.29 4.64
N LYS A 144 5.28 -14.09 5.19
CA LYS A 144 5.97 -15.08 6.04
C LYS A 144 5.19 -15.40 7.30
N SER A 145 4.62 -14.38 7.95
CA SER A 145 3.82 -14.58 9.17
C SER A 145 2.52 -15.34 8.92
N MET A 146 1.85 -15.11 7.77
CA MET A 146 0.67 -15.90 7.36
C MET A 146 1.03 -17.36 7.12
N LEU A 147 2.09 -17.64 6.36
CA LEU A 147 2.57 -19.00 6.12
C LEU A 147 2.86 -19.75 7.43
N SER A 148 3.55 -19.09 8.37
CA SER A 148 3.83 -19.65 9.68
C SER A 148 2.55 -19.96 10.47
N SER A 149 1.59 -19.04 10.48
CA SER A 149 0.33 -19.23 11.20
C SER A 149 -0.54 -20.34 10.60
N PHE A 150 -0.66 -20.44 9.28
CA PHE A 150 -1.44 -21.51 8.66
C PHE A 150 -0.81 -22.89 8.86
N SER A 151 0.52 -22.97 8.83
CA SER A 151 1.27 -24.18 9.15
C SER A 151 1.02 -24.64 10.60
N GLN A 152 1.04 -23.72 11.57
CA GLN A 152 0.72 -24.02 12.97
C GLN A 152 -0.72 -24.54 13.16
N ASN A 153 -1.65 -24.07 12.34
CA ASN A 153 -3.05 -24.51 12.34
C ASN A 153 -3.32 -25.75 11.47
N GLN A 154 -2.26 -26.46 11.05
CA GLN A 154 -2.33 -27.71 10.27
C GLN A 154 -3.09 -27.57 8.95
N VAL A 155 -3.08 -26.36 8.36
CA VAL A 155 -3.62 -26.13 7.01
C VAL A 155 -2.49 -26.34 5.99
N PRO A 156 -2.66 -27.23 5.00
CA PRO A 156 -1.65 -27.47 3.98
C PRO A 156 -1.60 -26.30 2.99
N VAL A 157 -0.81 -25.27 3.31
CA VAL A 157 -0.59 -24.09 2.46
C VAL A 157 0.79 -24.21 1.80
N ASP A 158 0.84 -24.04 0.48
CA ASP A 158 2.07 -24.05 -0.30
C ASP A 158 2.70 -22.65 -0.39
N SER A 159 1.87 -21.66 -0.70
CA SER A 159 2.31 -20.28 -0.84
C SER A 159 1.18 -19.29 -0.52
N VAL A 160 1.57 -18.06 -0.19
CA VAL A 160 0.67 -16.92 -0.03
C VAL A 160 1.15 -15.84 -0.99
N SER A 161 0.22 -15.24 -1.74
CA SER A 161 0.45 -14.09 -2.59
C SER A 161 -0.33 -12.89 -2.03
N LEU A 162 0.36 -11.76 -1.95
CA LEU A 162 -0.17 -10.46 -1.59
C LEU A 162 0.07 -9.51 -2.76
N SER A 163 -0.95 -8.78 -3.18
CA SER A 163 -0.81 -7.86 -4.31
C SER A 163 -1.71 -6.64 -4.20
N ASN A 164 -1.44 -5.67 -5.08
CA ASN A 164 -2.25 -4.46 -5.25
C ASN A 164 -2.48 -3.67 -3.94
N PRO A 165 -1.42 -3.32 -3.19
CA PRO A 165 -1.57 -2.47 -2.01
C PRO A 165 -2.16 -1.12 -2.42
N LYS A 166 -3.26 -0.75 -1.77
CA LYS A 166 -3.94 0.52 -2.01
C LYS A 166 -4.54 1.07 -0.73
N LYS A 167 -4.83 2.37 -0.74
CA LYS A 167 -5.69 3.02 0.25
C LYS A 167 -7.09 3.13 -0.33
N ASN A 168 -8.11 2.68 0.40
CA ASN A 168 -9.51 2.86 -0.01
C ASN A 168 -10.06 4.23 0.43
N SER A 169 -11.35 4.46 0.23
CA SER A 169 -12.05 5.70 0.64
C SER A 169 -11.98 5.98 2.14
N GLU A 170 -11.91 4.95 2.97
CA GLU A 170 -11.76 5.07 4.43
C GLU A 170 -10.29 5.13 4.88
N TYR A 171 -9.32 5.22 3.95
CA TYR A 171 -7.88 5.18 4.19
C TYR A 171 -7.36 3.89 4.84
N TYR A 172 -8.13 2.80 4.75
CA TYR A 172 -7.64 1.47 5.09
C TYR A 172 -6.64 1.01 4.05
N LEU A 173 -5.57 0.36 4.51
CA LEU A 173 -4.67 -0.36 3.59
C LEU A 173 -5.39 -1.63 3.16
N VAL A 174 -5.64 -1.77 1.86
CA VAL A 174 -6.24 -2.94 1.25
C VAL A 174 -5.17 -3.70 0.48
N LEU A 175 -5.12 -5.01 0.69
CA LEU A 175 -4.26 -5.94 -0.03
C LEU A 175 -5.12 -7.06 -0.61
N HIS A 176 -4.89 -7.40 -1.88
CA HIS A 176 -5.47 -8.60 -2.45
C HIS A 176 -4.69 -9.82 -1.95
N LEU A 177 -5.39 -10.77 -1.32
CA LEU A 177 -4.82 -11.98 -0.73
C LEU A 177 -5.21 -13.20 -1.56
N GLN A 178 -4.23 -14.04 -1.85
CA GLN A 178 -4.43 -15.38 -2.42
C GLN A 178 -3.61 -16.39 -1.63
N VAL A 179 -4.26 -17.40 -1.08
CA VAL A 179 -3.62 -18.51 -0.34
C VAL A 179 -3.70 -19.75 -1.21
N PHE A 180 -2.56 -20.39 -1.50
CA PHE A 180 -2.46 -21.53 -2.40
C PHE A 180 -2.29 -22.84 -1.62
N PRO A 181 -3.01 -23.92 -2.00
CA PRO A 181 -2.94 -25.21 -1.31
C PRO A 181 -1.65 -25.99 -1.61
N PHE A 182 -1.21 -26.80 -0.64
CA PHE A 182 -0.11 -27.76 -0.82
C PHE A 182 -0.62 -29.16 -1.15
N GLY A 183 -0.03 -29.78 -2.18
CA GLY A 183 -0.28 -31.17 -2.58
C GLY A 183 -1.58 -31.42 -3.36
N GLN A 184 -2.45 -30.41 -3.49
CA GLN A 184 -3.68 -30.43 -4.29
C GLN A 184 -3.82 -29.09 -5.04
N ASP A 185 -4.80 -28.99 -5.93
CA ASP A 185 -5.10 -27.76 -6.66
C ASP A 185 -6.19 -26.91 -5.98
N HIS A 186 -6.85 -27.39 -4.93
CA HIS A 186 -7.81 -26.63 -4.13
C HIS A 186 -7.80 -27.06 -2.66
N PHE A 187 -8.29 -26.20 -1.78
CA PHE A 187 -8.53 -26.59 -0.39
C PHE A 187 -9.80 -27.41 -0.26
N ASN A 188 -9.77 -28.44 0.60
CA ASN A 188 -10.99 -29.11 1.03
C ASN A 188 -11.83 -28.21 1.98
N ARG A 189 -13.04 -28.66 2.32
CA ARG A 189 -13.96 -27.92 3.21
C ARG A 189 -13.34 -27.52 4.54
N THR A 190 -12.54 -28.40 5.14
CA THR A 190 -11.86 -28.13 6.41
C THR A 190 -10.81 -27.04 6.25
N GLY A 191 -9.97 -27.10 5.21
CA GLY A 191 -8.96 -26.08 4.92
C GLY A 191 -9.59 -24.70 4.70
N ILE A 192 -10.67 -24.64 3.92
CA ILE A 192 -11.42 -23.39 3.70
C ILE A 192 -11.97 -22.84 5.02
N ALA A 193 -12.61 -23.68 5.84
CA ALA A 193 -13.17 -23.27 7.12
C ALA A 193 -12.09 -22.77 8.09
N THR A 194 -10.92 -23.43 8.15
CA THR A 194 -9.82 -23.03 9.04
C THR A 194 -9.20 -21.70 8.61
N ILE A 195 -8.93 -21.50 7.30
CA ILE A 195 -8.42 -20.23 6.77
C ILE A 195 -9.43 -19.11 7.02
N GLY A 196 -10.70 -19.34 6.65
CA GLY A 196 -11.77 -18.37 6.83
C GLY A 196 -11.97 -17.98 8.29
N PHE A 197 -11.91 -18.94 9.22
CA PHE A 197 -11.98 -18.67 10.66
C PHE A 197 -10.78 -17.87 11.13
N ALA A 198 -9.56 -18.22 10.70
CA ALA A 198 -8.35 -17.53 11.11
C ALA A 198 -8.35 -16.04 10.71
N LEU A 199 -8.85 -15.73 9.53
CA LEU A 199 -8.92 -14.37 9.00
C LEU A 199 -10.13 -13.59 9.54
N SER A 200 -11.32 -14.18 9.52
CA SER A 200 -12.58 -13.49 9.89
C SER A 200 -12.72 -13.33 11.40
N ASN A 201 -12.34 -14.35 12.17
CA ASN A 201 -12.36 -14.29 13.64
C ASN A 201 -11.01 -13.80 14.22
N GLN A 202 -10.07 -13.42 13.34
CA GLN A 202 -8.78 -12.82 13.69
C GLN A 202 -7.96 -13.65 14.70
N THR A 203 -8.00 -14.99 14.62
CA THR A 203 -7.10 -15.82 15.44
C THR A 203 -5.67 -15.75 14.92
N TYR A 204 -5.49 -15.50 13.62
CA TYR A 204 -4.23 -15.02 13.07
C TYR A 204 -3.97 -13.57 13.51
N LYS A 205 -2.74 -13.28 13.97
CA LYS A 205 -2.29 -11.93 14.30
C LYS A 205 -1.16 -11.51 13.35
N PRO A 206 -1.35 -10.44 12.55
CA PRO A 206 -0.31 -9.95 11.65
C PRO A 206 0.83 -9.29 12.42
N PRO A 207 1.96 -8.98 11.75
CA PRO A 207 3.03 -8.20 12.34
C PRO A 207 2.51 -6.87 12.94
N PRO A 208 3.01 -6.41 14.09
CA PRO A 208 2.39 -5.31 14.85
C PRO A 208 2.21 -4.00 14.06
N ASN A 209 3.07 -3.72 13.09
CA ASN A 209 3.01 -2.53 12.24
C ASN A 209 1.78 -2.46 11.34
N PHE A 210 1.07 -3.58 11.11
CA PHE A 210 -0.17 -3.60 10.33
C PHE A 210 -1.42 -3.23 11.14
N GLY A 211 -1.35 -3.37 12.48
CA GLY A 211 -2.48 -3.07 13.36
C GLY A 211 -3.68 -4.01 13.14
N PRO A 212 -4.88 -3.58 13.55
CA PRO A 212 -6.11 -4.36 13.39
C PRO A 212 -6.49 -4.52 11.92
N PHE A 213 -6.99 -5.71 11.56
CA PHE A 213 -7.42 -6.02 10.20
C PHE A 213 -8.80 -6.68 10.18
N PHE A 214 -9.44 -6.73 9.02
CA PHE A 214 -10.58 -7.61 8.74
C PHE A 214 -10.47 -8.17 7.33
N PHE A 215 -11.21 -9.25 7.08
CA PHE A 215 -11.30 -9.96 5.82
C PHE A 215 -12.78 -10.04 5.41
#